data_AF-A0A1H7BI06-F1
#
_entry.id   AF-A0A1H7BI06-F1
#
_cell.length_a   1.000
_cell.length_b   1.000
_cell.length_c   1.000
_cell.angle_alpha   90.00
_cell.angle_beta   90.00
_cell.angle_gamma   90.00
#
_symmetry.space_group_name_H-M   'P 1'
#
loop_
_entity.id
_entity.type
_entity.pdbx_description
1 polymer ?
#
loop_
_entity_poly.entity_id
_entity_poly.type
_entity_poly.pdbx_seq_one_letter_code
_entity_poly.pdbx_strand_id
1 'polypeptide(L)'
;MLLTLAPHPDWPEAAPPTRAALGQAVGLLLPHDGQPAAALLGQPERWGDLQFLTSALRRGVPVLGWGSGAALLGRALGARVHVGELDWSEAPRGAQVERWKAARPQLWQSGRALAWAGTELPREVRDRFLAALPAWADRWPVLPSKRSAARRSCTPC
;
A
#
# COMPACT_ATOMS: atom_id res chain seq x y z
N MET A 1 12.81 -2.33 -5.13
CA MET A 1 12.18 -1.69 -6.30
C MET A 1 10.82 -1.10 -5.91
N LEU A 2 10.52 0.14 -6.33
CA LEU A 2 9.18 0.71 -6.18
C LEU A 2 8.30 0.32 -7.37
N LEU A 3 7.06 -0.05 -7.09
CA LEU A 3 6.03 -0.25 -8.11
C LEU A 3 5.08 0.94 -8.13
N THR A 4 4.43 1.20 -9.25
CA THR A 4 3.37 2.20 -9.36
C THR A 4 2.22 1.70 -10.22
N LEU A 5 0.97 2.00 -9.86
CA LEU A 5 -0.19 1.69 -10.71
C LEU A 5 -0.36 2.66 -11.89
N ALA A 6 0.21 3.86 -11.78
CA ALA A 6 0.21 4.85 -12.84
C ALA A 6 1.59 5.52 -12.94
N PRO A 7 2.09 5.84 -14.15
CA PRO A 7 3.31 6.63 -14.29
C PRO A 7 3.17 7.99 -13.57
N HIS A 8 4.23 8.46 -12.92
CA HIS A 8 4.23 9.76 -12.24
C HIS A 8 5.60 10.45 -12.41
N PRO A 9 5.64 11.76 -12.73
CA PRO A 9 6.89 12.46 -13.05
C PRO A 9 7.92 12.48 -11.91
N ASP A 10 7.46 12.44 -10.66
CA ASP A 10 8.36 12.39 -9.50
C ASP A 10 8.99 11.00 -9.26
N TRP A 11 8.53 9.96 -9.96
CA TRP A 11 9.07 8.59 -9.87
C TRP A 11 9.21 7.95 -11.26
N PRO A 12 10.09 8.47 -12.12
CA PRO A 12 10.26 7.95 -13.48
C PRO A 12 10.80 6.52 -13.50
N GLU A 13 11.48 6.08 -12.43
CA GLU A 13 12.05 4.74 -12.28
C GLU A 13 11.08 3.72 -11.65
N ALA A 14 9.87 4.13 -11.24
CA ALA A 14 8.91 3.20 -10.65
C ALA A 14 8.40 2.22 -11.72
N ALA A 15 8.52 0.93 -11.42
CA ALA A 15 8.15 -0.13 -12.34
C ALA A 15 6.62 -0.35 -12.38
N PRO A 16 6.07 -0.83 -13.50
CA PRO A 16 4.65 -1.18 -13.59
C PRO A 16 4.27 -2.36 -12.69
N PRO A 17 2.98 -2.52 -12.34
CA PRO A 17 2.53 -3.47 -11.34
C PRO A 17 2.36 -4.87 -11.95
N THR A 18 3.44 -5.64 -12.00
CA THR A 18 3.40 -7.03 -12.48
C THR A 18 3.51 -8.02 -11.32
N ARG A 19 2.93 -9.22 -11.48
CA ARG A 19 3.04 -10.29 -10.47
C ARG A 19 4.49 -10.68 -10.19
N ALA A 20 5.35 -10.68 -11.21
CA ALA A 20 6.77 -10.96 -11.06
C ALA A 20 7.47 -9.88 -10.23
N ALA A 21 7.18 -8.60 -10.52
CA ALA A 21 7.78 -7.46 -9.83
C ALA A 21 7.31 -7.36 -8.36
N LEU A 22 6.10 -7.84 -8.05
CA LEU A 22 5.55 -7.83 -6.68
C LEU A 22 6.40 -8.61 -5.68
N GLY A 23 7.10 -9.67 -6.12
CA GLY A 23 8.00 -10.45 -5.26
C GLY A 23 9.25 -9.69 -4.80
N GLN A 24 9.59 -8.59 -5.47
CA GLN A 24 10.78 -7.77 -5.21
C GLN A 24 10.42 -6.33 -4.83
N ALA A 25 9.12 -6.06 -4.64
CA ALA A 25 8.60 -4.74 -4.34
C ALA A 25 8.97 -4.34 -2.91
N VAL A 26 9.64 -3.19 -2.76
CA VAL A 26 9.87 -2.57 -1.45
C VAL A 26 8.76 -1.59 -1.08
N GLY A 27 7.96 -1.18 -2.06
CA GLY A 27 6.78 -0.35 -1.88
C GLY A 27 5.95 -0.27 -3.16
N LEU A 28 4.69 0.12 -3.02
CA LEU A 28 3.73 0.35 -4.09
C LEU A 28 3.18 1.77 -3.99
N LEU A 29 3.20 2.49 -5.10
CA LEU A 29 2.65 3.82 -5.26
C LEU A 29 1.29 3.73 -5.96
N LEU A 30 0.33 4.49 -5.47
CA LEU A 30 -1.01 4.66 -6.04
C LEU A 30 -1.23 6.15 -6.32
N PRO A 31 -0.73 6.65 -7.46
CA PRO A 31 -0.93 8.04 -7.82
C PRO A 31 -2.40 8.40 -8.03
N HIS A 32 -2.68 9.70 -7.95
CA HIS A 32 -3.92 10.21 -8.51
C HIS A 32 -3.89 10.10 -10.04
N ASP A 33 -4.92 9.47 -10.60
CA ASP A 33 -5.06 9.13 -12.01
C ASP A 33 -6.44 9.50 -12.59
N GLY A 34 -7.29 10.18 -11.79
CA GLY A 34 -8.66 10.52 -12.16
C GLY A 34 -9.64 9.35 -12.27
N GLN A 35 -9.18 8.10 -12.10
CA GLN A 35 -10.03 6.92 -12.25
C GLN A 35 -10.88 6.67 -10.99
N PRO A 36 -12.12 6.19 -11.14
CA PRO A 36 -13.02 5.99 -10.01
C PRO A 36 -12.50 4.93 -9.04
N ALA A 37 -12.90 5.06 -7.77
CA ALA A 37 -12.66 4.08 -6.72
C ALA A 37 -13.97 3.50 -6.15
N ALA A 38 -15.08 4.23 -6.23
CA ALA A 38 -16.39 3.77 -5.77
C ALA A 38 -17.09 2.85 -6.79
N ALA A 39 -17.21 3.32 -8.04
CA ALA A 39 -17.92 2.64 -9.11
C ALA A 39 -16.96 1.86 -10.02
N LEU A 40 -16.71 0.60 -9.67
CA LEU A 40 -15.81 -0.28 -10.44
C LEU A 40 -16.55 -1.18 -11.45
N LEU A 41 -17.88 -1.18 -11.41
CA LEU A 41 -18.68 -1.94 -12.38
C LEU A 41 -18.43 -1.37 -13.79
N GLY A 42 -18.05 -2.23 -14.73
CA GLY A 42 -17.68 -1.82 -16.08
C GLY A 42 -16.25 -1.28 -16.24
N GLN A 43 -15.42 -1.32 -15.18
CA GLN A 43 -14.04 -0.83 -15.20
C GLN A 43 -13.04 -1.99 -14.98
N PRO A 44 -12.80 -2.86 -15.98
CA PRO A 44 -12.01 -4.08 -15.81
C PRO A 44 -10.55 -3.82 -15.42
N GLU A 45 -9.93 -2.77 -15.97
CA GLU A 45 -8.55 -2.38 -15.63
C GLU A 45 -8.45 -1.94 -14.16
N ARG A 46 -9.35 -1.06 -13.73
CA ARG A 46 -9.43 -0.59 -12.34
C ARG A 46 -9.75 -1.70 -11.35
N TRP A 47 -10.53 -2.69 -11.78
CA TRP A 47 -10.77 -3.90 -11.01
C TRP A 47 -9.49 -4.76 -10.88
N GLY A 48 -8.69 -4.84 -11.94
CA GLY A 48 -7.35 -5.45 -11.93
C GLY A 48 -6.40 -4.75 -10.95
N ASP A 49 -6.37 -3.43 -10.95
CA ASP A 49 -5.62 -2.61 -9.99
C ASP A 49 -5.99 -2.91 -8.54
N LEU A 50 -7.30 -2.97 -8.25
CA LEU A 50 -7.78 -3.31 -6.90
C LEU A 50 -7.33 -4.71 -6.47
N GLN A 51 -7.37 -5.70 -7.37
CA GLN A 51 -6.90 -7.05 -7.08
C GLN A 51 -5.39 -7.10 -6.85
N PHE A 52 -4.61 -6.38 -7.65
CA PHE A 52 -3.16 -6.27 -7.49
C PHE A 52 -2.83 -5.63 -6.14
N LEU A 53 -3.45 -4.50 -5.83
CA LEU A 53 -3.29 -3.79 -4.57
C LEU A 53 -3.64 -4.68 -3.37
N THR A 54 -4.76 -5.39 -3.42
CA THR A 54 -5.15 -6.35 -2.37
C THR A 54 -4.09 -7.44 -2.19
N SER A 55 -3.50 -7.93 -3.28
CA SER A 55 -2.42 -8.92 -3.24
C SER A 55 -1.13 -8.36 -2.64
N ALA A 56 -0.80 -7.09 -2.93
CA ALA A 56 0.35 -6.39 -2.36
C ALA A 56 0.19 -6.18 -0.84
N LEU A 57 -0.99 -5.73 -0.41
CA LEU A 57 -1.34 -5.55 1.01
C LEU A 57 -1.23 -6.86 1.79
N ARG A 58 -1.76 -7.98 1.25
CA ARG A 58 -1.64 -9.31 1.87
C ARG A 58 -0.20 -9.80 2.00
N ARG A 59 0.69 -9.36 1.10
CA ARG A 59 2.14 -9.65 1.17
C ARG A 59 2.90 -8.70 2.08
N GLY A 60 2.23 -7.73 2.70
CA GLY A 60 2.87 -6.75 3.59
C GLY A 60 3.73 -5.72 2.86
N VAL A 61 3.52 -5.53 1.55
CA VAL A 61 4.19 -4.49 0.77
C VAL A 61 3.71 -3.12 1.27
N PRO A 62 4.60 -2.20 1.66
CA PRO A 62 4.25 -0.84 1.98
C PRO A 62 3.53 -0.13 0.83
N VAL A 63 2.48 0.64 1.13
CA VAL A 63 1.69 1.31 0.10
C VAL A 63 1.52 2.78 0.42
N LEU A 64 1.76 3.65 -0.56
CA LEU A 64 1.43 5.07 -0.53
C LEU A 64 0.40 5.38 -1.60
N GLY A 65 -0.75 5.92 -1.21
CA GLY A 65 -1.75 6.39 -2.17
C GLY A 65 -2.15 7.84 -1.97
N TRP A 66 -2.47 8.51 -3.08
CA TRP A 66 -3.01 9.87 -3.03
C TRP A 66 -4.12 10.12 -4.05
N GLY A 67 -5.00 11.08 -3.77
CA GLY A 67 -6.20 11.37 -4.55
C GLY A 67 -7.07 10.11 -4.77
N SER A 68 -7.37 9.80 -6.03
CA SER A 68 -8.08 8.58 -6.42
C SER A 68 -7.38 7.29 -5.97
N GLY A 69 -6.04 7.27 -5.92
CA GLY A 69 -5.25 6.16 -5.38
C GLY A 69 -5.43 5.97 -3.88
N ALA A 70 -5.62 7.04 -3.10
CA ALA A 70 -5.96 6.95 -1.67
C ALA A 70 -7.38 6.39 -1.45
N ALA A 71 -8.33 6.76 -2.31
CA ALA A 71 -9.68 6.20 -2.28
C ALA A 71 -9.66 4.69 -2.59
N LEU A 72 -8.90 4.28 -3.62
CA LEU A 72 -8.71 2.87 -3.97
C LEU A 72 -8.03 2.08 -2.84
N LEU A 73 -7.04 2.68 -2.18
CA LEU A 73 -6.37 2.09 -1.01
C LEU A 73 -7.32 1.85 0.16
N GLY A 74 -8.14 2.85 0.50
CA GLY A 74 -9.16 2.70 1.53
C GLY A 74 -10.13 1.58 1.19
N ARG A 75 -10.59 1.49 -0.07
CA ARG A 75 -11.44 0.40 -0.54
C ARG A 75 -10.79 -0.97 -0.35
N ALA A 76 -9.53 -1.12 -0.74
CA ALA A 76 -8.79 -2.37 -0.62
C ALA A 76 -8.66 -2.82 0.85
N LEU A 77 -8.65 -1.87 1.79
CA LEU A 77 -8.64 -2.10 3.23
C LEU A 77 -10.05 -2.22 3.84
N GLY A 78 -11.10 -2.24 3.01
CA GLY A 78 -12.49 -2.39 3.44
C GLY A 78 -13.15 -1.11 3.97
N ALA A 79 -12.54 0.05 3.75
CA ALA A 79 -13.18 1.33 4.07
C ALA A 79 -14.30 1.63 3.07
N ARG A 80 -15.32 2.36 3.53
CA ARG A 80 -16.35 2.92 2.66
C ARG A 80 -15.73 3.99 1.76
N VAL A 81 -16.04 3.93 0.46
CA VAL A 81 -15.69 4.97 -0.50
C VAL A 81 -16.94 5.79 -0.82
N HIS A 82 -16.80 7.10 -0.78
CA HIS A 82 -17.84 8.07 -1.08
C HIS A 82 -17.56 8.70 -2.43
N VAL A 83 -18.63 8.82 -3.23
CA VAL A 83 -18.59 9.50 -4.54
C VAL A 83 -18.59 11.01 -4.32
N GLY A 84 -17.80 11.74 -5.09
CA GLY A 84 -17.76 13.20 -5.11
C GLY A 84 -17.07 13.73 -6.37
N GLU A 85 -16.69 15.01 -6.37
CA GLU A 85 -15.80 15.56 -7.41
C GLU A 85 -14.52 14.73 -7.55
N LEU A 86 -14.03 14.26 -6.40
CA LEU A 86 -13.04 13.21 -6.28
C LEU A 86 -13.58 12.18 -5.30
N ASP A 87 -13.56 10.91 -5.71
CA ASP A 87 -13.83 9.80 -4.81
C ASP A 87 -12.88 9.88 -3.60
N TRP A 88 -13.41 9.65 -2.40
CA TRP A 88 -12.61 9.62 -1.18
C TRP A 88 -13.03 8.46 -0.29
N SER A 89 -12.09 7.92 0.47
CA SER A 89 -12.32 6.82 1.40
C SER A 89 -12.43 7.34 2.84
N GLU A 90 -13.32 6.74 3.62
CA GLU A 90 -13.20 6.78 5.08
C GLU A 90 -11.87 6.18 5.53
N ALA A 91 -11.47 6.50 6.75
CA ALA A 91 -10.33 5.82 7.36
C ALA A 91 -10.71 4.35 7.62
N PRO A 92 -9.92 3.37 7.15
CA PRO A 92 -10.23 1.96 7.41
C PRO A 92 -10.16 1.66 8.91
N ARG A 93 -10.81 0.58 9.34
CA ARG A 93 -10.85 0.19 10.75
C ARG A 93 -9.42 0.04 11.32
N GLY A 94 -9.16 0.70 12.45
CA GLY A 94 -7.85 0.68 13.11
C GLY A 94 -6.80 1.61 12.47
N ALA A 95 -7.17 2.39 11.45
CA ALA A 95 -6.29 3.44 10.93
C ALA A 95 -6.18 4.60 11.92
N GLN A 96 -4.98 5.17 11.99
CA GLN A 96 -4.74 6.45 12.65
C GLN A 96 -4.96 7.57 11.64
N VAL A 97 -5.89 8.47 11.92
CA VAL A 97 -6.10 9.69 11.12
C VAL A 97 -5.31 10.82 11.74
N GLU A 98 -4.43 11.42 10.96
CA GLU A 98 -3.50 12.45 11.43
C GLU A 98 -3.92 13.85 11.00
N ARG A 99 -4.53 13.97 9.82
CA ARG A 99 -5.07 15.24 9.32
C ARG A 99 -6.48 15.04 8.81
N TRP A 100 -7.34 15.99 9.14
CA TRP A 100 -8.72 16.07 8.68
C TRP A 100 -8.91 17.32 7.83
N LYS A 101 -9.74 17.23 6.79
CA LYS A 101 -10.22 18.38 6.03
C LYS A 101 -11.74 18.39 6.11
N ALA A 102 -12.29 19.35 6.84
CA ALA A 102 -13.67 19.30 7.32
C ALA A 102 -13.95 17.94 8.00
N ALA A 103 -14.97 17.20 7.58
CA ALA A 103 -15.31 15.88 8.13
C ALA A 103 -14.63 14.70 7.40
N ARG A 104 -13.69 14.95 6.48
CA ARG A 104 -13.05 13.91 5.67
C ARG A 104 -11.61 13.66 6.12
N PRO A 105 -11.16 12.40 6.25
CA PRO A 105 -9.77 12.12 6.58
C PRO A 105 -8.88 12.54 5.41
N GLN A 106 -7.93 13.41 5.67
CA GLN A 106 -7.01 13.93 4.67
C GLN A 106 -5.69 13.16 4.66
N LEU A 107 -5.16 12.81 5.83
CA LEU A 107 -4.00 11.95 6.00
C LEU A 107 -4.34 10.86 7.01
N TRP A 108 -4.16 9.60 6.61
CA TRP A 108 -4.31 8.47 7.51
C TRP A 108 -3.28 7.39 7.23
N GLN A 109 -2.95 6.62 8.26
CA GLN A 109 -2.07 5.46 8.19
C GLN A 109 -2.75 4.23 8.80
N SER A 110 -2.65 3.09 8.12
CA SER A 110 -3.05 1.79 8.66
C SER A 110 -1.95 0.76 8.41
N GLY A 111 -1.22 0.38 9.45
CA GLY A 111 -0.04 -0.47 9.32
C GLY A 111 1.02 0.15 8.41
N ARG A 112 1.28 -0.49 7.26
CA ARG A 112 2.24 -0.04 6.23
C ARG A 112 1.57 0.68 5.05
N ALA A 113 0.30 1.04 5.17
CA ALA A 113 -0.46 1.79 4.19
C ALA A 113 -0.61 3.24 4.65
N LEU A 114 -0.17 4.20 3.82
CA LEU A 114 -0.29 5.63 4.05
C LEU A 114 -1.14 6.24 2.92
N ALA A 115 -2.11 7.08 3.27
CA ALA A 115 -2.99 7.68 2.27
C ALA A 115 -3.17 9.19 2.47
N TRP A 116 -3.14 9.92 1.36
CA TRP A 116 -3.37 11.37 1.30
C TRP A 116 -4.55 11.69 0.37
N ALA A 117 -5.64 12.26 0.88
CA ALA A 117 -6.84 12.48 0.07
C ALA A 117 -6.71 13.58 -1.01
N GLY A 118 -5.63 14.36 -1.02
CA GLY A 118 -5.39 15.39 -2.06
C GLY A 118 -4.81 14.80 -3.35
N THR A 119 -5.07 15.47 -4.48
CA THR A 119 -4.56 15.09 -5.81
C THR A 119 -3.06 15.27 -5.96
N GLU A 120 -2.49 16.23 -5.23
CA GLU A 120 -1.06 16.47 -5.15
C GLU A 120 -0.52 15.92 -3.82
N LEU A 121 0.57 15.15 -3.91
CA LEU A 121 1.20 14.54 -2.75
C LEU A 121 2.20 15.52 -2.10
N PRO A 122 1.99 15.96 -0.85
CA PRO A 122 2.93 16.84 -0.17
C PRO A 122 4.28 16.14 0.01
N ARG A 123 5.38 16.88 -0.19
CA ARG A 123 6.75 16.37 -0.02
C ARG A 123 6.97 15.72 1.35
N GLU A 124 6.43 16.32 2.42
CA GLU A 124 6.50 15.77 3.77
C GLU A 124 5.93 14.34 3.87
N VAL A 125 4.77 14.08 3.25
CA VAL A 125 4.11 12.77 3.27
C VAL A 125 4.92 11.76 2.45
N ARG A 126 5.43 12.18 1.30
CA ARG A 126 6.34 11.38 0.47
C ARG A 126 7.58 10.98 1.25
N ASP A 127 8.30 11.96 1.78
CA ASP A 127 9.61 11.76 2.38
C ASP A 127 9.49 10.89 3.63
N ARG A 128 8.40 11.05 4.40
CA ARG A 128 8.04 10.16 5.49
C ARG A 128 7.85 8.71 5.02
N PHE A 129 7.10 8.48 3.95
CA PHE A 129 6.88 7.14 3.43
C PHE A 129 8.20 6.49 3.01
N LEU A 130 9.04 7.21 2.27
CA LEU A 130 10.33 6.72 1.80
C LEU A 130 11.28 6.40 2.96
N ALA A 131 11.33 7.27 3.97
CA ALA A 131 12.14 7.06 5.18
C ALA A 131 11.69 5.85 6.01
N ALA A 132 10.41 5.45 5.92
CA ALA A 132 9.88 4.30 6.64
C ALA A 132 10.17 2.95 5.95
N LEU A 133 10.49 2.94 4.65
CA LEU A 133 10.66 1.70 3.87
C LEU A 133 11.71 0.74 4.44
N PRO A 134 12.92 1.18 4.86
CA PRO A 134 13.92 0.26 5.42
C PRO A 134 13.41 -0.49 6.66
N ALA A 135 12.78 0.24 7.59
CA ALA A 135 12.24 -0.32 8.83
C ALA A 135 11.03 -1.24 8.62
N TRP A 136 10.38 -1.19 7.46
CA TRP A 136 9.31 -2.11 7.07
C TRP A 136 9.81 -3.34 6.33
N ALA A 137 10.94 -3.24 5.62
CA ALA A 137 11.59 -4.37 4.98
C ALA A 137 12.13 -5.38 6.02
N ASP A 138 12.74 -4.89 7.10
CA ASP A 138 13.36 -5.73 8.15
C ASP A 138 12.36 -6.56 8.96
N ARG A 139 11.08 -6.18 8.93
CA ARG A 139 10.01 -6.82 9.71
C ARG A 139 9.21 -7.85 8.90
N TRP A 140 9.86 -8.54 7.96
CA TRP A 140 9.35 -9.84 7.53
C TRP A 140 9.57 -10.82 8.69
N PRO A 141 8.58 -11.63 9.13
CA PRO A 141 8.88 -12.70 10.04
C PRO A 141 9.89 -13.59 9.32
N VAL A 142 11.14 -13.59 9.80
CA VAL A 142 12.12 -14.61 9.46
C VAL A 142 11.43 -15.91 9.81
N LEU A 143 10.98 -16.67 8.81
CA LEU A 143 10.54 -18.04 9.01
C LEU A 143 11.61 -18.71 9.87
N PRO A 144 11.26 -19.39 10.99
CA PRO A 144 12.25 -19.96 11.87
C PRO A 144 13.16 -20.83 11.02
N SER A 145 14.43 -20.42 10.91
CA SER A 145 15.40 -21.13 10.10
C SER A 145 15.48 -22.54 10.65
N LYS A 146 15.03 -23.54 9.88
CA LYS A 146 15.26 -24.96 10.19
C LYS A 146 16.77 -25.19 10.19
N ARG A 147 17.43 -24.98 11.32
CA ARG A 147 18.82 -25.40 11.50
C ARG A 147 19.17 -25.52 12.97
N SER A 148 18.87 -26.70 13.52
CA SER A 148 19.67 -27.39 14.53
C SER A 148 19.17 -28.82 14.61
N ALA A 149 19.52 -29.63 13.60
CA ALA A 149 19.62 -31.05 13.79
C ALA A 149 20.87 -31.32 14.66
N ALA A 150 20.72 -31.21 15.98
CA ALA A 150 21.70 -31.78 16.89
C ALA A 150 21.26 -33.23 17.17
N ARG A 151 21.79 -34.16 16.37
CA ARG A 151 21.89 -35.56 16.76
C ARG A 151 22.58 -35.60 18.12
N ARG A 152 21.89 -36.06 19.17
CA ARG A 152 22.59 -36.63 20.33
C ARG A 152 22.64 -38.13 20.07
N SER A 153 23.80 -38.55 19.59
CA SER A 153 24.26 -39.93 19.64
C SER A 153 24.24 -40.42 21.08
N CYS A 154 23.64 -41.60 21.28
CA CYS A 154 23.82 -42.42 22.46
C CYS A 154 25.30 -42.76 22.67
N THR A 155 25.74 -42.86 23.93
CA THR A 155 26.76 -43.84 24.34
C THR A 155 26.58 -44.13 25.85
N PRO A 156 26.84 -45.37 26.31
CA PRO A 156 26.37 -45.89 27.59
C PRO A 156 27.45 -45.84 28.68
N CYS A 157 27.02 -45.80 29.95
CA CYS A 157 27.75 -46.31 31.10
C CYS A 157 26.73 -46.90 32.08
#